data_AF-A0A845QLL5-F1
#
_entry.id   AF-A0A845QLL5-F1
#
_cell.length_a   1.000
_cell.length_b   1.000
_cell.length_c   1.000
_cell.angle_alpha   90.00
_cell.angle_beta   90.00
_cell.angle_gamma   90.00
#
_symmetry.space_group_name_H-M   'P 1'
#
loop_
_entity.id
_entity.type
_entity.pdbx_description
1 polymer ?
#
loop_
_entity_poly.entity_id
_entity_poly.type
_entity_poly.pdbx_seq_one_letter_code
_entity_poly.pdbx_strand_id
1 'polypeptide(L)'
;MKAVIMNYTNNTIEVSSAFYKKACKYGSPEYKILKDAKKDEPDFIVTIKQTTKKTYNKLTFEAMIAHIKLIEVNEEERNKALNEFEEIKTYSAARGSSYPFTKKWFLSKYKESYNNVLDMAE
;
A
#
# COMPACT_ATOMS: atom_id res chain seq x y z
N MET A 1 -16.08 -1.79 -7.32
CA MET A 1 -15.00 -2.01 -8.31
C MET A 1 -14.85 -0.72 -9.12
N LYS A 2 -13.76 0.04 -8.95
CA LYS A 2 -13.44 1.17 -9.85
C LYS A 2 -12.47 0.64 -10.89
N ALA A 3 -12.95 0.42 -12.12
CA ALA A 3 -12.23 -0.33 -13.15
C ALA A 3 -11.37 0.55 -14.07
N VAL A 4 -11.77 1.82 -14.24
CA VAL A 4 -11.15 2.81 -15.11
C VAL A 4 -11.12 4.13 -14.36
N ILE A 5 -9.97 4.81 -14.36
CA ILE A 5 -9.78 6.12 -13.74
C ILE A 5 -9.28 7.06 -14.83
N MET A 6 -9.98 8.16 -15.07
CA MET A 6 -9.55 9.20 -16.01
C MET A 6 -8.68 10.21 -15.26
N ASN A 7 -7.43 10.33 -15.69
CA ASN A 7 -6.47 11.27 -15.15
C ASN A 7 -6.34 12.45 -16.13
N TYR A 8 -7.14 13.49 -15.89
CA TYR A 8 -7.20 14.68 -16.73
C TYR A 8 -5.92 15.53 -16.66
N THR A 9 -5.11 15.39 -15.61
CA THR A 9 -3.84 16.12 -15.46
C THR A 9 -2.77 15.59 -16.39
N ASN A 10 -2.79 14.28 -16.68
CA ASN A 10 -1.82 13.61 -17.54
C ASN A 10 -2.44 13.14 -18.86
N ASN A 11 -3.68 13.52 -19.15
CA ASN A 11 -4.47 13.06 -20.30
C ASN A 11 -4.39 11.53 -20.47
N THR A 12 -4.58 10.77 -19.38
CA THR A 12 -4.42 9.31 -19.40
C THR A 12 -5.63 8.59 -18.83
N ILE A 13 -5.93 7.43 -19.40
CA ILE A 13 -6.95 6.50 -18.91
C ILE A 13 -6.21 5.40 -18.15
N GLU A 14 -6.19 5.52 -16.82
CA GLU A 14 -5.54 4.57 -15.92
C GLU A 14 -6.46 3.36 -15.68
N VAL A 15 -6.00 2.18 -16.08
CA VAL A 15 -6.71 0.91 -15.87
C VAL A 15 -5.92 -0.05 -15.00
N SER A 16 -6.60 -0.89 -14.23
CA SER A 16 -5.94 -1.98 -13.49
C SER A 16 -5.40 -3.04 -14.46
N SER A 17 -4.28 -3.68 -14.13
CA SER A 17 -3.71 -4.79 -14.94
C SER A 17 -4.71 -5.92 -15.18
N ALA A 18 -5.51 -6.27 -14.16
CA ALA A 18 -6.54 -7.30 -14.30
C ALA A 18 -7.65 -6.87 -15.26
N PHE A 19 -8.01 -5.58 -15.28
CA PHE A 19 -9.00 -5.03 -16.20
C PHE A 19 -8.46 -5.02 -17.63
N TYR A 20 -7.23 -4.53 -17.83
CA TYR A 20 -6.58 -4.50 -19.14
C TYR A 20 -6.52 -5.89 -19.79
N LYS A 21 -6.14 -6.92 -19.01
CA LYS A 21 -6.13 -8.32 -19.50
C LYS A 21 -7.49 -8.80 -19.99
N LYS A 22 -8.58 -8.36 -19.35
CA LYS A 22 -9.94 -8.71 -19.78
C LYS A 22 -10.42 -7.84 -20.94
N ALA A 23 -10.05 -6.56 -20.97
CA ALA A 23 -10.32 -5.67 -22.09
C ALA A 23 -9.59 -6.08 -23.38
N CYS A 24 -8.44 -6.76 -23.29
CA CYS A 24 -7.74 -7.32 -24.44
C CYS A 24 -8.53 -8.46 -25.12
N LYS A 25 -9.51 -9.07 -24.44
CA LYS A 25 -10.41 -10.06 -25.04
C LYS A 25 -11.53 -9.37 -25.80
N TYR A 26 -11.47 -9.47 -27.12
CA TYR A 26 -12.49 -8.94 -28.03
C TYR A 26 -13.90 -9.45 -27.64
N GLY A 27 -14.86 -8.53 -27.52
CA GLY A 27 -16.25 -8.84 -27.14
C GLY A 27 -16.54 -8.86 -25.64
N SER A 28 -15.54 -8.72 -24.78
CA SER A 28 -15.74 -8.65 -23.32
C SER A 28 -16.43 -7.34 -22.89
N PRO A 29 -17.17 -7.33 -21.77
CA PRO A 29 -17.78 -6.09 -21.28
C PRO A 29 -16.71 -5.03 -20.95
N GLU A 30 -15.55 -5.45 -20.45
CA GLU A 30 -14.41 -4.56 -20.19
C GLU A 30 -13.83 -3.91 -21.45
N TYR A 31 -13.85 -4.61 -22.59
CA TYR A 31 -13.43 -4.04 -23.88
C TYR A 31 -14.37 -2.92 -24.33
N LYS A 32 -15.68 -3.13 -24.17
CA LYS A 32 -16.69 -2.12 -24.51
C LYS A 32 -16.53 -0.87 -23.64
N ILE A 33 -16.31 -1.05 -22.34
CA ILE A 33 -16.08 0.05 -21.39
C ILE A 33 -14.82 0.84 -21.76
N LEU A 34 -13.72 0.16 -22.08
CA LEU A 34 -12.47 0.82 -22.48
C LEU A 34 -12.63 1.58 -23.81
N LYS A 35 -13.36 1.00 -24.76
CA LYS A 35 -13.62 1.61 -26.07
C LYS A 35 -14.53 2.83 -25.95
N ASP A 36 -15.52 2.79 -25.04
CA ASP A 36 -16.40 3.93 -24.75
C ASP A 36 -15.62 5.07 -24.10
N ALA A 37 -14.79 4.77 -23.09
CA ALA A 37 -13.91 5.76 -22.45
C ALA A 37 -12.92 6.41 -23.45
N LYS A 38 -12.39 5.64 -24.40
CA LYS A 38 -11.52 6.15 -25.47
C LYS A 38 -12.28 6.92 -26.55
N LYS A 39 -13.59 6.69 -26.68
CA LYS A 39 -14.45 7.43 -27.61
C LYS A 39 -14.81 8.81 -27.05
N ASP A 40 -15.06 8.88 -25.74
CA ASP A 40 -15.31 10.14 -25.03
C ASP A 40 -14.06 11.03 -25.06
N GLU A 41 -12.89 10.44 -24.80
CA GLU A 41 -11.60 11.15 -24.79
C GLU A 41 -10.58 10.50 -25.76
N PRO A 42 -10.63 10.82 -27.07
CA PRO A 42 -9.77 10.20 -28.08
C PRO A 42 -8.30 10.57 -27.92
N ASP A 43 -7.98 11.69 -27.29
CA ASP A 43 -6.61 12.15 -27.05
C ASP A 43 -5.91 11.38 -25.91
N PHE A 44 -6.69 10.74 -25.03
CA PHE A 44 -6.13 10.19 -23.79
C PHE A 44 -5.39 8.88 -24.00
N ILE A 45 -4.20 8.74 -23.40
CA ILE A 45 -3.39 7.54 -23.51
C ILE A 45 -3.83 6.50 -22.47
N VAL A 46 -4.13 5.27 -22.90
CA VAL A 46 -4.48 4.18 -21.98
C VAL A 46 -3.23 3.67 -21.29
N THR A 47 -3.15 3.80 -19.98
CA THR A 47 -2.01 3.36 -19.17
C THR A 47 -2.43 2.35 -18.12
N ILE A 48 -1.59 1.34 -17.88
CA ILE A 48 -1.84 0.37 -16.83
C ILE A 48 -1.33 0.98 -15.53
N LYS A 49 -2.24 1.22 -14.58
CA LYS A 49 -1.88 1.68 -13.24
C LYS A 49 -1.06 0.59 -12.57
N GLN A 50 0.25 0.82 -12.47
CA GLN A 50 1.11 -0.02 -11.65
C GLN A 50 0.78 0.27 -10.19
N THR A 51 0.21 -0.71 -9.50
CA THR A 51 0.20 -0.68 -8.05
C THR A 51 1.59 -1.10 -7.61
N THR A 52 2.49 -0.13 -7.42
CA THR A 52 3.73 -0.37 -6.69
C THR A 52 3.33 -0.72 -5.26
N LYS A 53 3.29 -2.02 -4.95
CA LYS A 53 3.18 -2.44 -3.56
C LYS A 53 4.45 -1.96 -2.88
N LYS A 54 4.35 -0.97 -1.99
CA LYS A 54 5.47 -0.61 -1.12
C LYS A 54 5.90 -1.88 -0.40
N THR A 55 7.06 -2.41 -0.78
CA THR A 55 7.56 -3.66 -0.25
C THR A 55 8.41 -3.28 0.94
N TYR A 56 7.86 -3.49 2.14
CA TYR A 56 8.52 -3.28 3.43
C TYR A 56 9.62 -4.34 3.64
N ASN A 57 10.53 -4.50 2.68
CA ASN A 57 11.49 -5.61 2.62
C ASN A 57 12.52 -5.57 3.76
N LYS A 58 12.66 -4.42 4.43
CA LYS A 58 13.57 -4.18 5.56
C LYS A 58 12.84 -3.96 6.90
N LEU A 59 11.52 -4.18 6.96
CA LEU A 59 10.75 -3.97 8.19
C LEU A 59 10.90 -5.18 9.13
N THR A 60 12.08 -5.36 9.72
CA THR A 60 12.33 -6.36 10.76
C THR A 60 11.80 -5.88 12.12
N PHE A 61 11.72 -6.78 13.11
CA PHE A 61 11.34 -6.40 14.48
C PHE A 61 12.25 -5.30 15.04
N GLU A 62 13.56 -5.37 14.76
CA GLU A 62 14.53 -4.35 15.18
C GLU A 62 14.27 -3.00 14.50
N ALA A 63 13.92 -3.00 13.21
CA ALA A 63 13.57 -1.78 12.49
C ALA A 63 12.29 -1.13 13.06
N MET A 64 11.31 -1.93 13.49
CA MET A 64 10.10 -1.43 14.16
C MET A 64 10.44 -0.78 15.51
N ILE A 65 11.26 -1.45 16.32
CA ILE A 65 11.71 -0.94 17.64
C ILE A 65 12.53 0.35 17.47
N ALA A 66 13.46 0.38 16.51
CA ALA A 66 14.26 1.57 16.22
C ALA A 66 13.37 2.75 15.78
N HIS A 67 12.34 2.48 14.98
CA HIS A 67 11.40 3.51 14.55
C HIS A 67 10.59 4.09 15.72
N ILE A 68 10.06 3.25 16.61
CA ILE A 68 9.35 3.69 17.82
C ILE A 68 10.26 4.58 18.67
N LYS A 69 11.53 4.19 18.86
CA LYS A 69 12.51 4.99 19.60
C LYS A 69 12.85 6.33 18.93
N LEU A 70 12.79 6.40 17.61
CA LEU A 70 13.13 7.60 16.84
C LEU A 70 11.97 8.61 16.81
N ILE A 71 10.73 8.12 16.72
CA ILE A 71 9.53 8.97 16.62
C ILE A 71 9.02 9.40 17.99
N GLU A 72 9.04 8.51 18.98
CA GLU A 72 8.47 8.81 20.28
C GLU A 72 9.50 9.49 21.17
N VAL A 73 9.51 10.83 21.07
CA VAL A 73 10.34 11.73 21.87
C VAL A 73 9.98 11.60 23.36
N ASN A 74 8.72 11.29 23.66
CA ASN A 74 8.24 11.13 25.03
C ASN A 74 8.51 9.70 25.53
N GLU A 75 9.18 9.57 26.67
CA GLU A 75 9.61 8.29 27.24
C GLU A 75 8.45 7.39 27.66
N GLU A 76 7.36 7.97 28.16
CA GLU A 76 6.17 7.23 28.59
C GLU A 76 5.44 6.57 27.42
N GLU A 77 5.25 7.33 26.33
CA GLU A 77 4.62 6.82 25.10
C GLU A 77 5.50 5.72 24.48
N ARG A 78 6.82 5.97 24.42
CA ARG A 78 7.79 4.99 23.92
C ARG A 78 7.73 3.66 24.68
N ASN A 79 7.71 3.73 26.01
CA ASN A 79 7.62 2.52 26.84
C ASN A 79 6.28 1.80 26.65
N LYS A 80 5.19 2.55 26.50
CA LYS A 80 3.86 1.98 26.22
C LYS A 80 3.81 1.28 24.85
N ALA A 81 4.35 1.90 23.81
CA ALA A 81 4.43 1.31 22.48
C ALA A 81 5.33 0.06 22.45
N LEU A 82 6.44 0.05 23.19
CA LEU A 82 7.30 -1.13 23.34
C LEU A 82 6.59 -2.26 24.11
N ASN A 83 5.83 -1.93 25.15
CA ASN A 83 5.03 -2.91 25.90
C ASN A 83 3.94 -3.54 25.02
N GLU A 84 3.15 -2.72 24.30
CA GLU A 84 2.16 -3.19 23.34
C GLU A 84 2.79 -4.13 22.29
N PHE A 85 3.99 -3.79 21.81
CA PHE A 85 4.73 -4.60 20.85
C PHE A 85 5.13 -5.97 21.42
N GLU A 86 5.63 -6.02 22.66
CA GLU A 86 5.99 -7.28 23.33
C GLU A 86 4.77 -8.14 23.65
N GLU A 87 3.67 -7.55 24.07
CA GLU A 87 2.41 -8.26 24.31
C GLU A 87 1.90 -8.93 23.02
N ILE A 88 1.86 -8.17 21.91
CA ILE A 88 1.42 -8.70 20.62
C ILE A 88 2.38 -9.77 20.11
N LYS A 89 3.70 -9.58 20.29
CA LYS A 89 4.71 -10.57 19.92
C LYS A 89 4.51 -11.87 20.68
N THR A 90 4.26 -11.80 21.98
CA THR A 90 4.05 -12.97 22.88
C THR A 90 2.74 -13.68 22.55
N TYR A 91 1.65 -12.93 22.46
CA TYR A 91 0.33 -13.46 22.08
C TYR A 91 0.37 -14.18 20.72
N SER A 92 1.06 -13.57 19.76
CA SER A 92 1.15 -14.09 18.39
C SER A 92 2.19 -15.22 18.25
N ALA A 93 3.18 -15.29 19.16
CA ALA A 93 4.14 -16.40 19.25
C ALA A 93 3.46 -17.71 19.64
N ALA A 94 2.50 -17.65 20.57
CA ALA A 94 1.67 -18.80 20.92
C ALA A 94 0.90 -19.38 19.71
N ARG A 95 0.72 -18.58 18.64
CA ARG A 95 0.02 -18.97 17.40
C ARG A 95 0.95 -19.22 16.21
N GLY A 96 2.27 -19.23 16.43
CA GLY A 96 3.28 -19.43 15.38
C GLY A 96 3.32 -18.34 14.31
N SER A 97 2.75 -17.17 14.59
CA SER A 97 2.56 -16.08 13.62
C SER A 97 2.92 -14.71 14.22
N SER A 98 4.01 -14.63 15.01
CA SER A 98 4.41 -13.39 15.68
C SER A 98 4.56 -12.20 14.75
N TYR A 99 5.30 -12.40 13.67
CA TYR A 99 5.69 -11.35 12.74
C TYR A 99 4.54 -10.71 11.96
N PRO A 100 3.60 -11.45 11.32
CA PRO A 100 2.50 -10.82 10.58
C PRO A 100 1.58 -9.99 11.49
N PHE A 101 1.41 -10.37 12.76
CA PHE A 101 0.57 -9.63 13.70
C PHE A 101 1.25 -8.36 14.22
N THR A 102 2.51 -8.44 14.68
CA THR A 102 3.26 -7.24 15.09
C THR A 102 3.43 -6.27 13.92
N LYS A 103 3.71 -6.78 12.72
CA LYS A 103 3.76 -5.96 11.50
C LYS A 103 2.43 -5.24 11.24
N LYS A 104 1.31 -5.94 11.40
CA LYS A 104 -0.02 -5.33 11.19
C LYS A 104 -0.30 -4.22 12.20
N TRP A 105 0.03 -4.44 13.47
CA TRP A 105 -0.11 -3.41 14.52
C TRP A 105 0.80 -2.20 14.23
N PHE A 106 2.08 -2.44 13.92
CA PHE A 106 3.03 -1.38 13.61
C PHE A 106 2.58 -0.53 12.41
N LEU A 107 2.18 -1.19 11.31
CA LEU A 107 1.64 -0.51 10.13
C LEU A 107 0.25 0.12 10.35
N SER A 108 -0.42 -0.16 11.45
CA SER A 108 -1.68 0.52 11.80
C SER A 108 -1.42 1.80 12.58
N LYS A 109 -0.42 1.82 13.45
CA LYS A 109 -0.06 2.97 14.31
C LYS A 109 0.90 3.94 13.62
N TYR A 110 1.94 3.41 12.96
CA TYR A 110 3.05 4.18 12.41
C TYR A 110 3.07 4.20 10.89
N LYS A 111 1.93 3.92 10.23
CA LYS A 111 1.87 3.84 8.75
C LYS A 111 2.35 5.12 8.09
N GLU A 112 1.85 6.25 8.58
CA GLU A 112 2.07 7.56 7.99
C GLU A 112 3.49 8.03 8.25
N SER A 113 3.93 7.90 9.49
CA SER A 113 5.27 8.27 9.93
C SER A 113 6.36 7.41 9.28
N TYR A 114 6.14 6.10 9.16
CA TYR A 114 7.06 5.22 8.43
C TYR A 114 7.13 5.56 6.94
N ASN A 115 5.99 5.92 6.33
CA ASN A 115 5.96 6.29 4.92
C ASN A 115 6.67 7.63 4.65
N ASN A 116 6.65 8.55 5.61
CA ASN A 116 7.37 9.82 5.55
C ASN A 116 8.89 9.62 5.72
N VAL A 117 9.31 8.77 6.66
CA VAL A 117 10.74 8.42 6.85
C VAL A 117 11.31 7.68 5.64
N LEU A 118 10.50 6.88 4.95
CA LEU A 118 10.92 6.18 3.73
C LEU A 118 11.09 7.14 2.54
N ASP A 119 10.28 8.19 2.44
CA ASP A 119 10.33 9.20 1.38
C ASP A 119 11.57 10.11 1.51
N MET A 120 12.03 10.38 2.74
CA MET A 120 13.28 11.11 2.99
C MET A 120 14.56 10.27 2.76
N ALA A 121 14.42 8.98 2.49
CA ALA A 121 15.54 8.06 2.26
C ALA A 121 15.79 7.75 0.77
N GLU A 122 14.97 8.29 -0.14
CA GLU A 122 15.20 8.35 -1.60
C GLU A 122 15.77 9.72 -1.99
#